data_AF-A0A7G8TCY4-F1
#
_entry.id   AF-A0A7G8TCY4-F1
#
_cell.length_a   1.000
_cell.length_b   1.000
_cell.length_c   1.000
_cell.angle_alpha   90.00
_cell.angle_beta   90.00
_cell.angle_gamma   90.00
#
_symmetry.space_group_name_H-M   'P 1'
#
loop_
_entity.id
_entity.type
_entity.pdbx_description
1 polymer ?
#
loop_
_entity_poly.entity_id
_entity_poly.type
_entity_poly.pdbx_seq_one_letter_code
_entity_poly.pdbx_strand_id
1 'polypeptide(L)'
;MSEIVSALQNGSQIKVVYSYTQNISANTSAITASLYVHRDSYGPSYADFCTAYININGTRAMTYTAGFTIGSSWVQIGSTVTATVAHNADGTKIVNIAGYFNSSVTSKLENLSVSQNITLATIPRASQITASSGSFNIGSSITIYTNRKSTFFTHALNLYFGGHATTITYDITDSYTWNTSGWASAMYQQIPNTNTGTGTLRLITYDAGNNVVGYTELGITAHVVNSNPSFTDFSYADVDSNTVALTGDSSQIVQTKSNLRVTVTGAAAQNYATVSSYRVQYGSKTVTSSSNVISFGTVSASDSLIVTVVDSRGNTAQQSVAVTTIAYSPPVISSVSLSRVNNIEAGTVLECAGTYAAYMVTKSQYFLKYRYKTTSSSTWSEYVSVTPTVSGGDFSFNANIGNFDINSSFNFEIVASDYYSATTQPALLPTAKPVLSIRDGQIGVNKIPENGALDVSGDVYISGSKAYSDGYHPSADTVGGLHILRGAASGTTATQTAYGSIYYSADINISFGTTLPVVPYVLTSFNTNGFGYCVIKSTSTTGFTVKITNEVTSSGVNWGIHWLAIYGS
;
A
#
# COMPACT_ATOMS: atom_id res chain seq x y z
N MET A 1 47.36 -59.65 -54.55
CA MET A 1 47.49 -60.49 -53.35
C MET A 1 48.90 -60.35 -52.83
N SER A 2 49.08 -60.31 -51.53
CA SER A 2 50.39 -60.13 -50.88
C SER A 2 50.90 -61.48 -50.38
N GLU A 3 52.21 -61.62 -50.24
CA GLU A 3 52.83 -62.88 -49.81
C GLU A 3 53.79 -62.64 -48.64
N ILE A 4 53.77 -63.57 -47.68
CA ILE A 4 54.77 -63.67 -46.61
C ILE A 4 55.54 -64.96 -46.89
N VAL A 5 56.81 -64.86 -47.27
CA VAL A 5 57.62 -66.00 -47.69
C VAL A 5 58.77 -66.22 -46.70
N SER A 6 59.00 -67.47 -46.28
CA SER A 6 60.15 -67.80 -45.44
C SER A 6 61.47 -67.64 -46.20
N ALA A 7 62.57 -67.53 -45.47
CA ALA A 7 63.89 -67.77 -46.05
C ALA A 7 63.96 -69.21 -46.62
N LEU A 8 64.82 -69.42 -47.61
CA LEU A 8 65.13 -70.75 -48.13
C LEU A 8 65.80 -71.59 -47.04
N GLN A 9 65.16 -72.70 -46.67
CA GLN A 9 65.62 -73.61 -45.62
C GLN A 9 65.83 -75.00 -46.23
N ASN A 10 67.10 -75.41 -46.34
CA ASN A 10 67.49 -76.72 -46.87
C ASN A 10 66.84 -77.05 -48.24
N GLY A 11 66.69 -76.04 -49.10
CA GLY A 11 66.06 -76.18 -50.41
C GLY A 11 64.53 -76.10 -50.43
N SER A 12 63.87 -75.79 -49.31
CA SER A 12 62.41 -75.59 -49.25
C SER A 12 62.03 -74.23 -48.69
N GLN A 13 60.82 -73.76 -49.03
CA GLN A 13 60.21 -72.58 -48.44
C GLN A 13 58.72 -72.81 -48.21
N ILE A 14 58.19 -72.03 -47.28
CA ILE A 14 56.78 -71.90 -47.02
C ILE A 14 56.37 -70.45 -47.24
N LYS A 15 55.16 -70.24 -47.76
CA LYS A 15 54.57 -68.92 -47.84
C LYS A 15 53.11 -68.92 -47.44
N VAL A 16 52.67 -67.78 -46.90
CA VAL A 16 51.25 -67.47 -46.77
C VAL A 16 50.91 -66.39 -47.78
N VAL A 17 50.00 -66.70 -48.70
CA VAL A 17 49.42 -65.72 -49.62
C VAL A 17 48.16 -65.18 -48.95
N TYR A 18 48.01 -63.86 -48.86
CA TYR A 18 46.89 -63.24 -48.19
C TYR A 18 46.33 -62.02 -48.92
N SER A 19 45.08 -61.70 -48.59
CA SER A 19 44.38 -60.47 -48.93
C SER A 19 43.48 -60.07 -47.76
N TYR A 20 42.99 -58.83 -47.76
CA TYR A 20 41.98 -58.41 -46.79
C TYR A 20 41.02 -57.38 -47.38
N THR A 21 39.81 -57.34 -46.82
CA THR A 21 38.79 -56.32 -47.11
C THR A 21 38.30 -55.71 -45.80
N GLN A 22 37.98 -54.42 -45.82
CA GLN A 22 37.53 -53.70 -44.63
C GLN A 22 36.00 -53.60 -44.57
N ASN A 23 35.46 -53.76 -43.37
CA ASN A 23 34.09 -53.37 -43.05
C ASN A 23 34.15 -52.10 -42.20
N ILE A 24 33.93 -50.95 -42.86
CA ILE A 24 34.09 -49.62 -42.27
C ILE A 24 33.12 -49.41 -41.10
N SER A 25 31.86 -49.79 -41.27
CA SER A 25 30.81 -49.62 -40.26
C SER A 25 31.03 -50.50 -39.04
N ALA A 26 31.45 -51.75 -39.23
CA ALA A 26 31.69 -52.69 -38.13
C ALA A 26 33.07 -52.55 -37.46
N ASN A 27 33.96 -51.68 -37.97
CA ASN A 27 35.34 -51.54 -37.48
C ASN A 27 36.14 -52.86 -37.49
N THR A 28 35.98 -53.64 -38.56
CA THR A 28 36.65 -54.94 -38.72
C THR A 28 37.29 -55.07 -40.11
N SER A 29 38.24 -55.99 -40.24
CA SER A 29 38.75 -56.47 -41.54
C SER A 29 38.60 -57.97 -41.63
N ALA A 30 38.23 -58.48 -42.81
CA ALA A 30 38.24 -59.91 -43.11
C ALA A 30 39.54 -60.24 -43.84
N ILE A 31 40.38 -61.09 -43.23
CA ILE A 31 41.67 -61.52 -43.78
C ILE A 31 41.50 -62.90 -44.39
N THR A 32 41.75 -63.03 -45.69
CA THR A 32 41.74 -64.29 -46.41
C THR A 32 43.17 -64.76 -46.65
N ALA A 33 43.50 -66.00 -46.29
CA ALA A 33 44.85 -66.53 -46.35
C ALA A 33 44.91 -67.99 -46.83
N SER A 34 45.98 -68.33 -47.55
CA SER A 34 46.27 -69.67 -48.07
C SER A 34 47.75 -70.00 -47.87
N LEU A 35 48.03 -71.24 -47.46
CA LEU A 35 49.39 -71.71 -47.21
C LEU A 35 49.94 -72.43 -48.44
N TYR A 36 51.19 -72.14 -48.82
CA TYR A 36 51.87 -72.83 -49.90
C TYR A 36 53.26 -73.30 -49.46
N VAL A 37 53.71 -74.43 -50.01
CA VAL A 37 55.04 -75.00 -49.76
C VAL A 37 55.72 -75.30 -51.09
N HIS A 38 57.02 -75.05 -51.18
CA HIS A 38 57.87 -75.36 -52.34
C HIS A 38 59.14 -76.07 -51.88
N ARG A 39 59.76 -76.80 -52.82
CA ARG A 39 61.14 -77.29 -52.71
C ARG A 39 61.89 -77.18 -54.04
N ASP A 40 63.22 -77.16 -53.98
CA ASP A 40 64.15 -76.78 -55.04
C ASP A 40 64.38 -77.85 -56.12
N SER A 41 64.57 -79.11 -55.75
CA SER A 41 64.69 -80.20 -56.73
C SER A 41 64.63 -81.61 -56.12
N TYR A 42 63.53 -82.32 -56.39
CA TYR A 42 63.35 -83.77 -56.20
C TYR A 42 62.13 -84.21 -57.03
N GLY A 43 62.14 -85.41 -57.62
CA GLY A 43 60.99 -85.95 -58.39
C GLY A 43 59.70 -85.95 -57.57
N PRO A 44 58.50 -85.89 -58.19
CA PRO A 44 57.23 -85.73 -57.49
C PRO A 44 57.10 -86.72 -56.33
N SER A 45 56.90 -86.20 -55.11
CA SER A 45 56.76 -86.99 -53.90
C SER A 45 55.36 -86.85 -53.34
N TYR A 46 54.86 -87.93 -52.77
CA TYR A 46 53.57 -87.99 -52.10
C TYR A 46 53.77 -88.49 -50.67
N ALA A 47 52.98 -87.96 -49.74
CA ALA A 47 52.75 -88.58 -48.45
C ALA A 47 51.27 -88.52 -48.10
N ASP A 48 50.81 -89.54 -47.39
CA ASP A 48 49.46 -89.62 -46.82
C ASP A 48 49.25 -88.64 -45.66
N PHE A 49 50.31 -88.01 -45.16
CA PHE A 49 50.27 -87.18 -43.97
C PHE A 49 51.25 -86.00 -44.00
N CYS A 50 50.73 -84.84 -43.64
CA CYS A 50 51.49 -83.68 -43.17
C CYS A 50 50.76 -83.04 -41.98
N THR A 51 51.41 -82.12 -41.29
CA THR A 51 50.76 -81.22 -40.34
C THR A 51 51.00 -79.80 -40.77
N ALA A 52 49.93 -79.05 -41.00
CA ALA A 52 50.00 -77.67 -41.44
C ALA A 52 48.95 -76.80 -40.77
N TYR A 53 49.25 -75.51 -40.62
CA TYR A 53 48.30 -74.55 -40.09
C TYR A 53 48.57 -73.12 -40.52
N ILE A 54 47.52 -72.31 -40.42
CA ILE A 54 47.59 -70.85 -40.50
C ILE A 54 47.05 -70.30 -39.19
N ASN A 55 47.81 -69.41 -38.55
CA ASN A 55 47.33 -68.55 -37.48
C ASN A 55 47.09 -67.13 -38.03
N ILE A 56 45.95 -66.54 -37.71
CA ILE A 56 45.64 -65.15 -38.00
C ILE A 56 45.34 -64.46 -36.67
N ASN A 57 46.11 -63.40 -36.36
CA ASN A 57 45.99 -62.61 -35.13
C ASN A 57 46.03 -63.45 -33.84
N GLY A 58 46.89 -64.48 -33.80
CA GLY A 58 47.02 -65.39 -32.65
C GLY A 58 46.01 -66.53 -32.59
N THR A 59 44.99 -66.54 -33.46
CA THR A 59 43.97 -67.61 -33.52
C THR A 59 44.27 -68.59 -34.64
N ARG A 60 44.07 -69.89 -34.38
CA ARG A 60 44.18 -70.96 -35.39
C ARG A 60 43.05 -70.83 -36.42
N ALA A 61 43.37 -70.29 -37.59
CA ALA A 61 42.40 -70.05 -38.68
C ALA A 61 42.25 -71.27 -39.60
N MET A 62 43.32 -72.06 -39.76
CA MET A 62 43.32 -73.31 -40.52
C MET A 62 44.14 -74.37 -39.79
N THR A 63 43.66 -75.60 -39.76
CA THR A 63 44.46 -76.80 -39.46
C THR A 63 44.28 -77.77 -40.62
N TYR A 64 45.37 -78.34 -41.11
CA TYR A 64 45.35 -79.34 -42.16
C TYR A 64 46.24 -80.51 -41.79
N THR A 65 45.64 -81.70 -41.77
CA THR A 65 46.29 -82.94 -41.40
C THR A 65 45.83 -84.04 -42.34
N ALA A 66 46.40 -84.06 -43.54
CA ALA A 66 46.08 -85.04 -44.58
C ALA A 66 47.23 -85.14 -45.58
N GLY A 67 47.05 -85.99 -46.60
CA GLY A 67 48.05 -86.23 -47.62
C GLY A 67 48.24 -85.07 -48.58
N PHE A 68 49.44 -84.95 -49.14
CA PHE A 68 49.81 -83.90 -50.09
C PHE A 68 50.77 -84.45 -51.14
N THR A 69 50.79 -83.81 -52.31
CA THR A 69 51.72 -84.12 -53.39
C THR A 69 52.57 -82.90 -53.67
N ILE A 70 53.90 -83.05 -53.73
CA ILE A 70 54.81 -81.93 -53.96
C ILE A 70 55.87 -82.26 -55.03
N GLY A 71 56.12 -81.29 -55.91
CA GLY A 71 57.17 -81.32 -56.93
C GLY A 71 58.19 -80.21 -56.69
N SER A 72 58.57 -79.49 -57.75
CA SER A 72 59.39 -78.26 -57.65
C SER A 72 58.57 -76.97 -57.63
N SER A 73 57.28 -77.04 -57.97
CA SER A 73 56.34 -75.91 -57.93
C SER A 73 55.78 -75.67 -56.52
N TRP A 74 55.30 -74.46 -56.27
CA TRP A 74 54.51 -74.14 -55.09
C TRP A 74 53.20 -74.94 -55.08
N VAL A 75 52.91 -75.62 -53.97
CA VAL A 75 51.68 -76.38 -53.76
C VAL A 75 50.91 -75.78 -52.60
N GLN A 76 49.61 -75.56 -52.82
CA GLN A 76 48.72 -75.12 -51.75
C GLN A 76 48.48 -76.27 -50.76
N ILE A 77 48.66 -76.00 -49.47
CA ILE A 77 48.42 -76.96 -48.41
C ILE A 77 47.17 -76.52 -47.63
N GLY A 78 46.15 -77.39 -47.63
CA GLY A 78 44.87 -77.13 -46.99
C GLY A 78 43.98 -76.14 -47.75
N SER A 79 42.88 -75.74 -47.10
CA SER A 79 41.91 -74.81 -47.66
C SER A 79 42.36 -73.35 -47.49
N THR A 80 41.84 -72.48 -48.35
CA THR A 80 41.85 -71.04 -48.10
C THR A 80 40.90 -70.73 -46.95
N VAL A 81 41.33 -69.91 -46.00
CA VAL A 81 40.54 -69.53 -44.81
C VAL A 81 40.35 -68.03 -44.73
N THR A 82 39.24 -67.59 -44.13
CA THR A 82 38.96 -66.19 -43.86
C THR A 82 38.71 -65.99 -42.37
N ALA A 83 39.39 -65.02 -41.76
CA ALA A 83 39.21 -64.65 -40.35
C ALA A 83 38.94 -63.15 -40.21
N THR A 84 37.96 -62.81 -39.39
CA THR A 84 37.62 -61.40 -39.09
C THR A 84 38.40 -60.89 -37.90
N VAL A 85 39.01 -59.72 -38.02
CA VAL A 85 39.75 -59.03 -36.96
C VAL A 85 39.13 -57.67 -36.66
N ALA A 86 38.93 -57.35 -35.38
CA ALA A 86 38.50 -56.04 -34.95
C ALA A 86 39.68 -55.05 -34.92
N HIS A 87 39.45 -53.82 -35.36
CA HIS A 87 40.39 -52.71 -35.25
C HIS A 87 40.28 -52.04 -33.87
N ASN A 88 41.29 -51.25 -33.52
CA ASN A 88 41.25 -50.39 -32.35
C ASN A 88 40.16 -49.29 -32.50
N ALA A 89 39.85 -48.58 -31.42
CA ALA A 89 38.84 -47.52 -31.43
C ALA A 89 39.19 -46.34 -32.36
N ASP A 90 40.47 -46.14 -32.66
CA ASP A 90 40.97 -45.16 -33.65
C ASP A 90 41.01 -45.71 -35.08
N GLY A 91 40.58 -46.96 -35.28
CA GLY A 91 40.57 -47.63 -36.58
C GLY A 91 41.91 -48.24 -37.00
N THR A 92 42.97 -48.14 -36.18
CA THR A 92 44.27 -48.78 -36.47
C THR A 92 44.24 -50.27 -36.17
N LYS A 93 45.06 -51.08 -36.87
CA LYS A 93 45.23 -52.50 -36.55
C LYS A 93 46.54 -53.07 -37.12
N ILE A 94 47.26 -53.80 -36.28
CA ILE A 94 48.35 -54.70 -36.68
C ILE A 94 47.87 -56.14 -36.47
N VAL A 95 48.16 -57.01 -37.43
CA VAL A 95 47.81 -58.44 -37.36
C VAL A 95 49.04 -59.28 -37.64
N ASN A 96 49.30 -60.27 -36.78
CA ASN A 96 50.25 -61.32 -37.10
C ASN A 96 49.60 -62.39 -37.99
N ILE A 97 50.23 -62.74 -39.10
CA ILE A 97 49.86 -63.91 -39.91
C ILE A 97 51.04 -64.87 -39.87
N ALA A 98 50.78 -66.11 -39.48
CA ALA A 98 51.79 -67.15 -39.41
C ALA A 98 51.33 -68.43 -40.12
N GLY A 99 52.24 -69.05 -40.84
CA GLY A 99 52.07 -70.34 -41.49
C GLY A 99 53.08 -71.35 -40.96
N TYR A 100 52.66 -72.60 -40.81
CA TYR A 100 53.54 -73.70 -40.43
C TYR A 100 53.21 -74.93 -41.26
N PHE A 101 54.26 -75.68 -41.60
CA PHE A 101 54.18 -76.94 -42.31
C PHE A 101 55.25 -77.90 -41.81
N ASN A 102 54.88 -79.17 -41.66
CA ASN A 102 55.80 -80.24 -41.33
C ASN A 102 55.41 -81.54 -42.03
N SER A 103 56.38 -82.21 -42.63
CA SER A 103 56.23 -83.55 -43.20
C SER A 103 57.53 -84.35 -43.10
N SER A 104 57.41 -85.65 -42.83
CA SER A 104 58.53 -86.60 -42.77
C SER A 104 58.94 -87.17 -44.14
N VAL A 105 58.35 -86.69 -45.26
CA VAL A 105 58.72 -87.11 -46.62
C VAL A 105 60.20 -86.90 -46.91
N THR A 106 60.77 -85.84 -46.35
CA THR A 106 62.19 -85.50 -46.42
C THR A 106 62.53 -84.52 -45.31
N SER A 107 63.75 -84.55 -44.80
CA SER A 107 64.27 -83.56 -43.85
C SER A 107 64.24 -82.12 -44.39
N LYS A 108 64.08 -81.93 -45.71
CA LYS A 108 63.86 -80.62 -46.32
C LYS A 108 62.47 -80.02 -46.05
N LEU A 109 61.50 -80.82 -45.63
CA LEU A 109 60.09 -80.42 -45.43
C LEU A 109 59.67 -80.44 -43.95
N GLU A 110 60.63 -80.57 -43.05
CA GLU A 110 60.39 -80.56 -41.62
C GLU A 110 60.38 -79.14 -41.06
N ASN A 111 59.40 -78.85 -40.21
CA ASN A 111 59.30 -77.62 -39.41
C ASN A 111 59.47 -76.30 -40.18
N LEU A 112 58.91 -76.22 -41.40
CA LEU A 112 58.88 -74.97 -42.15
C LEU A 112 57.89 -74.01 -41.48
N SER A 113 58.32 -72.77 -41.25
CA SER A 113 57.44 -71.75 -40.69
C SER A 113 57.71 -70.38 -41.29
N VAL A 114 56.68 -69.54 -41.26
CA VAL A 114 56.76 -68.14 -41.63
C VAL A 114 55.82 -67.34 -40.74
N SER A 115 56.22 -66.15 -40.32
CA SER A 115 55.39 -65.27 -39.51
C SER A 115 55.76 -63.82 -39.77
N GLN A 116 54.75 -62.97 -39.96
CA GLN A 116 54.96 -61.54 -40.12
C GLN A 116 53.79 -60.74 -39.54
N ASN A 117 54.11 -59.60 -38.94
CA ASN A 117 53.14 -58.59 -38.57
C ASN A 117 52.85 -57.71 -39.79
N ILE A 118 51.58 -57.63 -40.18
CA ILE A 118 51.09 -56.75 -41.23
C ILE A 118 50.30 -55.60 -40.60
N THR A 119 50.52 -54.39 -41.09
CA THR A 119 49.70 -53.23 -40.74
C THR A 119 48.54 -53.16 -41.71
N LEU A 120 47.31 -53.24 -41.20
CA LEU A 120 46.12 -53.05 -42.03
C LEU A 120 45.90 -51.56 -42.27
N ALA A 121 45.26 -51.21 -43.39
CA ALA A 121 44.83 -49.83 -43.63
C ALA A 121 44.00 -49.31 -42.43
N THR A 122 44.22 -48.08 -42.00
CA THR A 122 43.44 -47.49 -40.90
C THR A 122 42.03 -47.22 -41.39
N ILE A 123 41.01 -47.65 -40.64
CA ILE A 123 39.62 -47.31 -40.96
C ILE A 123 39.33 -45.91 -40.41
N PRO A 124 38.98 -44.91 -41.23
CA PRO A 124 38.67 -43.56 -40.76
C PRO A 124 37.59 -43.54 -39.66
N ARG A 125 37.80 -42.72 -38.62
CA ARG A 125 36.87 -42.54 -37.50
C ARG A 125 36.58 -41.06 -37.28
N ALA A 126 35.31 -40.73 -37.04
CA ALA A 126 34.93 -39.35 -36.74
C ALA A 126 35.63 -38.88 -35.45
N SER A 127 36.13 -37.64 -35.49
CA SER A 127 36.73 -37.01 -34.33
C SER A 127 35.65 -36.62 -33.30
N GLN A 128 36.07 -36.41 -32.05
CA GLN A 128 35.17 -36.22 -30.91
C GLN A 128 35.20 -34.78 -30.42
N ILE A 129 34.08 -34.08 -30.55
CA ILE A 129 33.93 -32.72 -30.06
C ILE A 129 33.99 -32.65 -28.54
N THR A 130 34.80 -31.74 -28.02
CA THR A 130 34.73 -31.25 -26.63
C THR A 130 34.90 -29.73 -26.63
N ALA A 131 34.61 -29.06 -25.53
CA ALA A 131 34.79 -27.61 -25.40
C ALA A 131 35.41 -27.26 -24.05
N SER A 132 36.07 -26.09 -23.99
CA SER A 132 36.56 -25.52 -22.75
C SER A 132 35.44 -25.25 -21.73
N SER A 133 34.21 -25.04 -22.20
CA SER A 133 33.00 -25.03 -21.39
C SER A 133 31.77 -25.39 -22.22
N GLY A 134 30.86 -26.18 -21.65
CA GLY A 134 29.52 -26.43 -22.20
C GLY A 134 28.49 -25.35 -21.81
N SER A 135 28.84 -24.45 -20.89
CA SER A 135 28.00 -23.32 -20.48
C SER A 135 28.74 -21.99 -20.56
N PHE A 136 28.15 -20.97 -21.18
CA PHE A 136 28.84 -19.70 -21.43
C PHE A 136 27.88 -18.51 -21.52
N ASN A 137 28.42 -17.31 -21.31
CA ASN A 137 27.70 -16.06 -21.55
C ASN A 137 27.82 -15.68 -23.04
N ILE A 138 26.71 -15.30 -23.67
CA ILE A 138 26.72 -14.81 -25.05
C ILE A 138 27.61 -13.56 -25.13
N GLY A 139 28.50 -13.52 -26.12
CA GLY A 139 29.56 -12.50 -26.24
C GLY A 139 30.93 -12.98 -25.73
N SER A 140 31.00 -14.12 -25.06
CA SER A 140 32.28 -14.73 -24.64
C SER A 140 32.94 -15.53 -25.77
N SER A 141 34.18 -15.97 -25.54
CA SER A 141 34.87 -16.92 -26.41
C SER A 141 34.98 -18.30 -25.74
N ILE A 142 34.74 -19.36 -26.50
CA ILE A 142 34.93 -20.75 -26.05
C ILE A 142 35.85 -21.50 -27.02
N THR A 143 36.72 -22.36 -26.52
CA THR A 143 37.60 -23.18 -27.36
C THR A 143 36.97 -24.55 -27.59
N ILE A 144 36.79 -24.90 -28.84
CA ILE A 144 36.30 -26.20 -29.30
C ILE A 144 37.51 -27.06 -29.64
N TYR A 145 37.55 -28.28 -29.13
CA TYR A 145 38.58 -29.28 -29.40
C TYR A 145 37.98 -30.43 -30.19
N THR A 146 38.74 -30.95 -31.15
CA THR A 146 38.26 -32.00 -32.06
C THR A 146 38.70 -33.40 -31.62
N ASN A 147 39.76 -33.52 -30.80
CA ASN A 147 40.44 -34.79 -30.57
C ASN A 147 40.77 -35.48 -31.90
N ARG A 148 41.41 -34.73 -32.79
CA ARG A 148 41.69 -35.07 -34.19
C ARG A 148 42.25 -36.49 -34.31
N LYS A 149 41.49 -37.39 -34.94
CA LYS A 149 41.86 -38.82 -35.06
C LYS A 149 42.92 -39.11 -36.11
N SER A 150 43.13 -38.19 -37.05
CA SER A 150 44.14 -38.28 -38.10
C SER A 150 44.62 -36.88 -38.49
N THR A 151 45.92 -36.73 -38.71
CA THR A 151 46.54 -35.47 -39.18
C THR A 151 46.08 -35.05 -40.57
N PHE A 152 45.35 -35.91 -41.28
CA PHE A 152 44.72 -35.62 -42.57
C PHE A 152 43.27 -35.12 -42.45
N PHE A 153 42.65 -35.15 -41.25
CA PHE A 153 41.25 -34.78 -41.10
C PHE A 153 41.06 -33.29 -40.86
N THR A 154 40.09 -32.67 -41.52
CA THR A 154 39.60 -31.32 -41.18
C THR A 154 38.17 -31.41 -40.66
N HIS A 155 37.67 -30.33 -40.06
CA HIS A 155 36.34 -30.34 -39.48
C HIS A 155 35.55 -29.07 -39.78
N ALA A 156 34.23 -29.23 -39.87
CA ALA A 156 33.29 -28.12 -39.86
C ALA A 156 32.52 -28.11 -38.53
N LEU A 157 32.30 -26.94 -37.97
CA LEU A 157 31.52 -26.76 -36.76
C LEU A 157 30.17 -26.13 -37.11
N ASN A 158 29.08 -26.82 -36.82
CA ASN A 158 27.73 -26.32 -37.00
C ASN A 158 27.08 -26.00 -35.65
N LEU A 159 26.32 -24.91 -35.60
CA LEU A 159 25.52 -24.51 -34.45
C LEU A 159 24.05 -24.76 -34.77
N TYR A 160 23.36 -25.41 -33.83
CA TYR A 160 21.91 -25.52 -33.78
C TYR A 160 21.44 -24.94 -32.45
N PHE A 161 20.75 -23.81 -32.46
CA PHE A 161 20.31 -23.11 -31.24
C PHE A 161 18.89 -22.60 -31.44
N GLY A 162 17.93 -23.17 -30.72
CA GLY A 162 16.51 -22.95 -31.02
C GLY A 162 16.18 -23.34 -32.48
N GLY A 163 15.55 -22.44 -33.22
CA GLY A 163 15.29 -22.59 -34.66
C GLY A 163 16.44 -22.12 -35.56
N HIS A 164 17.54 -21.59 -35.01
CA HIS A 164 18.69 -21.12 -35.79
C HIS A 164 19.68 -22.26 -36.05
N ALA A 165 20.04 -22.47 -37.31
CA ALA A 165 21.03 -23.44 -37.74
C ALA A 165 22.03 -22.81 -38.71
N THR A 166 23.33 -23.00 -38.49
CA THR A 166 24.38 -22.37 -39.29
C THR A 166 25.72 -23.11 -39.18
N THR A 167 26.59 -22.96 -40.17
CA THR A 167 28.00 -23.33 -40.04
C THR A 167 28.78 -22.17 -39.44
N ILE A 168 29.44 -22.40 -38.29
CA ILE A 168 30.32 -21.41 -37.65
C ILE A 168 31.60 -21.24 -38.44
N THR A 169 32.25 -22.36 -38.79
CA THR A 169 33.53 -22.36 -39.51
C THR A 169 33.82 -23.73 -40.13
N TYR A 170 34.78 -23.75 -41.06
CA TYR A 170 35.33 -24.93 -41.72
C TYR A 170 36.83 -25.07 -41.39
N ASP A 171 37.44 -26.15 -41.90
CA ASP A 171 38.89 -26.37 -41.90
C ASP A 171 39.56 -26.36 -40.51
N ILE A 172 38.80 -26.74 -39.47
CA ILE A 172 39.36 -26.88 -38.12
C ILE A 172 40.27 -28.11 -38.08
N THR A 173 41.46 -27.96 -37.53
CA THR A 173 42.37 -29.08 -37.26
C THR A 173 42.18 -29.59 -35.83
N ASP A 174 42.99 -29.14 -34.88
CA ASP A 174 43.01 -29.66 -33.51
C ASP A 174 42.05 -28.90 -32.59
N SER A 175 41.93 -27.58 -32.79
CA SER A 175 41.02 -26.72 -32.02
C SER A 175 40.60 -25.47 -32.78
N TYR A 176 39.53 -24.83 -32.32
CA TYR A 176 39.04 -23.55 -32.81
C TYR A 176 38.49 -22.72 -31.65
N THR A 177 38.89 -21.45 -31.56
CA THR A 177 38.29 -20.52 -30.60
C THR A 177 37.08 -19.84 -31.22
N TRP A 178 35.89 -20.25 -30.77
CA TRP A 178 34.63 -19.68 -31.19
C TRP A 178 34.30 -18.42 -30.39
N ASN A 179 34.38 -17.26 -31.04
CA ASN A 179 33.85 -16.01 -30.49
C ASN A 179 32.34 -15.94 -30.73
N THR A 180 31.56 -16.05 -29.66
CA THR A 180 30.09 -16.06 -29.74
C THR A 180 29.49 -14.69 -30.04
N SER A 181 30.27 -13.60 -29.93
CA SER A 181 29.80 -12.23 -30.24
C SER A 181 29.29 -12.09 -31.67
N GLY A 182 29.93 -12.75 -32.64
CA GLY A 182 29.51 -12.73 -34.04
C GLY A 182 28.15 -13.38 -34.29
N TRP A 183 27.65 -14.17 -33.32
CA TRP A 183 26.39 -14.90 -33.40
C TRP A 183 25.38 -14.43 -32.35
N ALA A 184 25.74 -13.44 -31.53
CA ALA A 184 24.97 -13.02 -30.36
C ALA A 184 23.54 -12.61 -30.73
N SER A 185 23.38 -11.79 -31.78
CA SER A 185 22.07 -11.35 -32.27
C SER A 185 21.16 -12.53 -32.64
N ALA A 186 21.69 -13.49 -33.43
CA ALA A 186 20.94 -14.69 -33.82
C ALA A 186 20.56 -15.54 -32.61
N MET A 187 21.45 -15.69 -31.62
CA MET A 187 21.17 -16.44 -30.39
C MET A 187 20.12 -15.73 -29.53
N TYR A 188 20.23 -14.42 -29.32
CA TYR A 188 19.27 -13.65 -28.52
C TYR A 188 17.84 -13.71 -29.06
N GLN A 189 17.69 -13.69 -30.39
CA GLN A 189 16.38 -13.81 -31.05
C GLN A 189 15.69 -15.15 -30.75
N GLN A 190 16.45 -16.21 -30.45
CA GLN A 190 15.90 -17.53 -30.11
C GLN A 190 15.44 -17.64 -28.66
N ILE A 191 15.88 -16.73 -27.78
CA ILE A 191 15.53 -16.70 -26.36
C ILE A 191 15.03 -15.32 -25.90
N PRO A 192 13.94 -14.78 -26.48
CA PRO A 192 13.44 -13.44 -26.15
C PRO A 192 12.84 -13.34 -24.74
N ASN A 193 12.43 -14.47 -24.15
CA ASN A 193 11.67 -14.52 -22.89
C ASN A 193 12.39 -15.29 -21.76
N THR A 194 13.65 -15.67 -21.95
CA THR A 194 14.47 -16.36 -20.94
C THR A 194 15.92 -15.88 -21.03
N ASN A 195 16.60 -15.80 -19.89
CA ASN A 195 18.03 -15.49 -19.84
C ASN A 195 18.93 -16.72 -20.10
N THR A 196 18.35 -17.89 -20.38
CA THR A 196 19.09 -19.12 -20.67
C THR A 196 18.48 -19.85 -21.85
N GLY A 197 19.32 -20.26 -22.80
CA GLY A 197 18.94 -21.12 -23.91
C GLY A 197 19.89 -22.30 -24.05
N THR A 198 19.39 -23.39 -24.65
CA THR A 198 20.17 -24.59 -24.93
C THR A 198 20.31 -24.79 -26.44
N GLY A 199 21.38 -25.46 -26.84
CA GLY A 199 21.63 -25.81 -28.24
C GLY A 199 22.62 -26.95 -28.36
N THR A 200 23.01 -27.22 -29.61
CA THR A 200 23.93 -28.29 -29.97
C THR A 200 24.98 -27.77 -30.92
N LEU A 201 26.24 -28.08 -30.64
CA LEU A 201 27.34 -27.97 -31.59
C LEU A 201 27.55 -29.33 -32.25
N ARG A 202 27.62 -29.36 -33.58
CA ARG A 202 27.95 -30.56 -34.35
C ARG A 202 29.30 -30.37 -35.02
N LEU A 203 30.22 -31.30 -34.78
CA LEU A 203 31.51 -31.35 -35.45
C LEU A 203 31.48 -32.42 -36.53
N ILE A 204 31.53 -32.01 -37.78
CA ILE A 204 31.61 -32.92 -38.94
C ILE A 204 33.08 -33.15 -39.26
N THR A 205 33.50 -34.41 -39.36
CA THR A 205 34.87 -34.81 -39.69
C THR A 205 34.98 -35.14 -41.18
N TYR A 206 35.96 -34.55 -41.86
CA TYR A 206 36.26 -34.80 -43.27
C TYR A 206 37.61 -35.51 -43.42
N ASP A 207 37.72 -36.39 -44.41
CA ASP A 207 39.00 -36.97 -44.81
C ASP A 207 39.80 -36.05 -45.76
N ALA A 208 40.98 -36.49 -46.19
CA ALA A 208 41.84 -35.74 -47.12
C ALA A 208 41.18 -35.46 -48.49
N GLY A 209 40.16 -36.24 -48.86
CA GLY A 209 39.39 -36.08 -50.09
C GLY A 209 38.10 -35.27 -49.89
N ASN A 210 37.92 -34.65 -48.73
CA ASN A 210 36.74 -33.88 -48.36
C ASN A 210 35.44 -34.73 -48.25
N ASN A 211 35.56 -36.03 -48.05
CA ASN A 211 34.41 -36.91 -47.78
C ASN A 211 34.08 -36.91 -46.29
N VAL A 212 32.79 -36.98 -45.96
CA VAL A 212 32.33 -37.04 -44.56
C VAL A 212 32.66 -38.41 -43.97
N VAL A 213 33.51 -38.43 -42.95
CA VAL A 213 33.83 -39.61 -42.14
C VAL A 213 32.72 -39.87 -41.12
N GLY A 214 32.10 -38.80 -40.61
CA GLY A 214 31.01 -38.83 -39.65
C GLY A 214 30.93 -37.53 -38.85
N TYR A 215 30.09 -37.49 -37.82
CA TYR A 215 29.97 -36.33 -36.94
C TYR A 215 29.78 -36.72 -35.47
N THR A 216 30.10 -35.78 -34.59
CA THR A 216 29.83 -35.87 -33.15
C THR A 216 29.16 -34.58 -32.67
N GLU A 217 28.43 -34.65 -31.55
CA GLU A 217 27.64 -33.54 -31.04
C GLU A 217 27.96 -33.23 -29.58
N LEU A 218 27.86 -31.95 -29.23
CA LEU A 218 28.02 -31.43 -27.89
C LEU A 218 26.83 -30.52 -27.55
N GLY A 219 26.11 -30.86 -26.48
CA GLY A 219 25.09 -29.96 -25.92
C GLY A 219 25.74 -28.74 -25.28
N ILE A 220 25.14 -27.57 -25.50
CA ILE A 220 25.60 -26.29 -24.96
C ILE A 220 24.47 -25.52 -24.28
N THR A 221 24.84 -24.68 -23.32
CA THR A 221 23.95 -23.74 -22.62
C THR A 221 24.51 -22.33 -22.77
N ALA A 222 23.70 -21.40 -23.24
CA ALA A 222 24.08 -20.00 -23.41
C ALA A 222 23.25 -19.10 -22.48
N HIS A 223 23.93 -18.15 -21.84
CA HIS A 223 23.34 -17.20 -20.90
C HIS A 223 23.33 -15.78 -21.46
N VAL A 224 22.20 -15.11 -21.31
CA VAL A 224 22.06 -13.67 -21.55
C VAL A 224 22.53 -12.92 -20.31
N VAL A 225 23.49 -12.03 -20.49
CA VAL A 225 24.04 -11.17 -19.43
C VAL A 225 24.10 -9.73 -19.93
N ASN A 226 24.25 -8.77 -19.02
CA ASN A 226 24.39 -7.34 -19.35
C ASN A 226 23.30 -6.83 -20.31
N SER A 227 22.07 -7.31 -20.13
CA SER A 227 20.92 -7.06 -21.02
C SER A 227 19.73 -6.49 -20.26
N ASN A 228 19.99 -5.83 -19.13
CA ASN A 228 18.94 -5.16 -18.36
C ASN A 228 18.25 -4.11 -19.26
N PRO A 229 16.93 -3.89 -19.10
CA PRO A 229 16.27 -2.80 -19.78
C PRO A 229 16.88 -1.45 -19.36
N SER A 230 16.54 -0.40 -20.09
CA SER A 230 16.93 0.98 -19.77
C SER A 230 15.75 1.90 -19.93
N PHE A 231 15.76 3.04 -19.25
CA PHE A 231 14.82 4.12 -19.46
C PHE A 231 15.50 5.45 -19.14
N THR A 232 15.08 6.52 -19.82
CA THR A 232 15.73 7.83 -19.73
C THR A 232 15.47 8.46 -18.36
N ASP A 233 14.19 8.55 -17.99
CA ASP A 233 13.73 9.19 -16.76
C ASP A 233 12.27 8.77 -16.47
N PHE A 234 11.74 9.23 -15.34
CA PHE A 234 10.32 9.20 -15.04
C PHE A 234 9.87 10.50 -14.36
N SER A 235 8.61 10.86 -14.55
CA SER A 235 7.97 11.97 -13.84
C SER A 235 6.80 11.48 -13.00
N TYR A 236 6.44 12.26 -11.98
CA TYR A 236 5.22 12.05 -11.21
C TYR A 236 4.42 13.34 -11.13
N ALA A 237 3.11 13.19 -10.97
CA ALA A 237 2.19 14.31 -10.79
C ALA A 237 0.97 13.89 -9.98
N ASP A 238 0.42 14.83 -9.22
CA ASP A 238 -0.92 14.78 -8.71
C ASP A 238 -1.93 15.03 -9.84
N VAL A 239 -2.92 14.14 -9.94
CA VAL A 239 -4.01 14.25 -10.92
C VAL A 239 -5.36 14.53 -10.27
N ASP A 240 -5.41 14.69 -8.95
CA ASP A 240 -6.63 15.10 -8.27
C ASP A 240 -6.83 16.62 -8.41
N SER A 241 -7.97 17.03 -8.96
CA SER A 241 -8.21 18.44 -9.30
C SER A 241 -8.31 19.35 -8.08
N ASN A 242 -8.78 18.83 -6.93
CA ASN A 242 -9.00 19.64 -5.72
C ASN A 242 -7.68 19.95 -5.02
N THR A 243 -6.80 18.97 -4.92
CA THR A 243 -5.44 19.11 -4.38
C THR A 243 -4.57 19.98 -5.27
N VAL A 244 -4.60 19.79 -6.60
CA VAL A 244 -3.90 20.68 -7.54
C VAL A 244 -4.41 22.13 -7.45
N ALA A 245 -5.72 22.34 -7.28
CA ALA A 245 -6.26 23.68 -7.06
C ALA A 245 -5.80 24.32 -5.74
N LEU A 246 -5.66 23.52 -4.67
CA LEU A 246 -5.16 23.98 -3.37
C LEU A 246 -3.66 24.33 -3.41
N THR A 247 -2.84 23.46 -4.00
CA THR A 247 -1.38 23.64 -4.04
C THR A 247 -0.96 24.66 -5.10
N GLY A 248 -1.65 24.68 -6.24
CA GLY A 248 -1.25 25.39 -7.46
C GLY A 248 -0.12 24.69 -8.21
N ASP A 249 0.27 23.48 -7.80
CA ASP A 249 1.42 22.74 -8.31
C ASP A 249 1.16 21.24 -8.27
N SER A 250 1.14 20.60 -9.44
CA SER A 250 0.93 19.16 -9.58
C SER A 250 2.11 18.30 -9.09
N SER A 251 3.26 18.88 -8.76
CA SER A 251 4.38 18.15 -8.16
C SER A 251 4.25 18.00 -6.64
N GLN A 252 3.31 18.72 -6.01
CA GLN A 252 3.09 18.66 -4.57
C GLN A 252 1.98 17.67 -4.22
N ILE A 253 2.31 16.66 -3.42
CA ILE A 253 1.39 15.57 -3.07
C ILE A 253 0.86 15.77 -1.65
N VAL A 254 -0.42 16.12 -1.50
CA VAL A 254 -1.12 16.22 -0.22
C VAL A 254 -1.47 14.82 0.28
N GLN A 255 -0.90 14.44 1.42
CA GLN A 255 -1.10 13.10 2.00
C GLN A 255 -2.60 12.79 2.19
N THR A 256 -2.99 11.56 1.89
CA THR A 256 -4.37 11.02 1.95
C THR A 256 -5.39 11.64 1.00
N LYS A 257 -5.05 12.73 0.28
CA LYS A 257 -5.96 13.47 -0.60
C LYS A 257 -5.57 13.40 -2.07
N SER A 258 -4.29 13.58 -2.37
CA SER A 258 -3.78 13.59 -3.75
C SER A 258 -3.87 12.23 -4.42
N ASN A 259 -3.95 12.22 -5.75
CA ASN A 259 -3.92 11.02 -6.56
C ASN A 259 -2.64 10.99 -7.38
N LEU A 260 -1.66 10.19 -6.94
CA LEU A 260 -0.35 10.12 -7.58
C LEU A 260 -0.41 9.33 -8.89
N ARG A 261 0.11 9.93 -9.97
CA ARG A 261 0.38 9.30 -11.26
C ARG A 261 1.86 9.36 -11.58
N VAL A 262 2.38 8.30 -12.17
CA VAL A 262 3.79 8.19 -12.60
C VAL A 262 3.84 7.92 -14.10
N THR A 263 4.76 8.57 -14.80
CA THR A 263 4.97 8.39 -16.24
C THR A 263 6.43 8.08 -16.50
N VAL A 264 6.71 6.95 -17.15
CA VAL A 264 8.06 6.53 -17.52
C VAL A 264 8.35 6.93 -18.98
N THR A 265 9.55 7.45 -19.21
CA THR A 265 9.99 7.96 -20.52
C THR A 265 11.19 7.18 -21.05
N GLY A 266 11.14 6.81 -22.32
CA GLY A 266 12.29 6.19 -23.02
C GLY A 266 12.60 4.75 -22.61
N ALA A 267 11.62 4.00 -22.09
CA ALA A 267 11.83 2.61 -21.71
C ALA A 267 12.09 1.71 -22.93
N ALA A 268 13.21 0.98 -22.91
CA ALA A 268 13.62 0.07 -23.95
C ALA A 268 14.27 -1.17 -23.35
N ALA A 269 13.89 -2.34 -23.87
CA ALA A 269 14.56 -3.60 -23.58
C ALA A 269 15.70 -3.85 -24.57
N GLN A 270 16.64 -4.72 -24.21
CA GLN A 270 17.83 -4.99 -25.00
C GLN A 270 17.81 -6.42 -25.58
N ASN A 271 18.61 -6.64 -26.62
CA ASN A 271 18.91 -7.97 -27.14
C ASN A 271 17.64 -8.79 -27.42
N TYR A 272 16.71 -8.23 -28.21
CA TYR A 272 15.45 -8.86 -28.61
C TYR A 272 14.45 -9.19 -27.47
N ALA A 273 14.70 -8.77 -26.22
CA ALA A 273 13.65 -8.72 -25.22
C ALA A 273 12.68 -7.56 -25.51
N THR A 274 11.52 -7.60 -24.87
CA THR A 274 10.53 -6.52 -24.89
C THR A 274 10.31 -5.99 -23.47
N VAL A 275 9.87 -4.73 -23.33
CA VAL A 275 9.43 -4.24 -22.02
C VAL A 275 8.14 -4.95 -21.65
N SER A 276 8.14 -5.62 -20.50
CA SER A 276 7.01 -6.42 -20.02
C SER A 276 6.13 -5.65 -19.04
N SER A 277 6.72 -4.93 -18.10
CA SER A 277 5.96 -4.16 -17.11
C SER A 277 6.76 -3.02 -16.47
N TYR A 278 6.02 -2.11 -15.85
CA TYR A 278 6.48 -1.02 -15.01
C TYR A 278 5.98 -1.27 -13.59
N ARG A 279 6.88 -1.30 -12.63
CA ARG A 279 6.57 -1.45 -11.21
C ARG A 279 6.94 -0.19 -10.47
N VAL A 280 5.97 0.44 -9.84
CA VAL A 280 6.14 1.63 -9.02
C VAL A 280 5.95 1.25 -7.57
N GLN A 281 6.89 1.62 -6.71
CA GLN A 281 6.82 1.43 -5.27
C GLN A 281 6.90 2.77 -4.55
N TYR A 282 6.08 2.94 -3.51
CA TYR A 282 6.12 4.07 -2.60
C TYR A 282 5.81 3.56 -1.20
N GLY A 283 6.80 3.60 -0.29
CA GLY A 283 6.75 2.90 0.97
C GLY A 283 6.49 1.40 0.81
N SER A 284 5.49 0.89 1.53
CA SER A 284 5.10 -0.52 1.49
C SER A 284 4.20 -0.87 0.30
N LYS A 285 3.64 0.13 -0.41
CA LYS A 285 2.71 -0.09 -1.52
C LYS A 285 3.47 -0.21 -2.83
N THR A 286 3.13 -1.24 -3.61
CA THR A 286 3.67 -1.49 -4.95
C THR A 286 2.53 -1.66 -5.95
N VAL A 287 2.66 -1.02 -7.11
CA VAL A 287 1.71 -1.12 -8.24
C VAL A 287 2.48 -1.54 -9.48
N THR A 288 1.97 -2.54 -10.18
CA THR A 288 2.54 -3.02 -11.46
C THR A 288 1.57 -2.71 -12.60
N SER A 289 2.09 -2.23 -13.72
CA SER A 289 1.33 -1.83 -14.91
C SER A 289 2.04 -2.31 -16.18
N SER A 290 1.31 -2.62 -17.24
CA SER A 290 1.85 -2.82 -18.60
C SER A 290 1.99 -1.50 -19.38
N SER A 291 1.33 -0.44 -18.92
CA SER A 291 1.42 0.91 -19.48
C SER A 291 2.54 1.71 -18.81
N ASN A 292 3.23 2.54 -19.61
CA ASN A 292 4.24 3.47 -19.10
C ASN A 292 3.64 4.64 -18.31
N VAL A 293 2.31 4.79 -18.31
CA VAL A 293 1.56 5.69 -17.42
C VAL A 293 0.88 4.84 -16.35
N ILE A 294 1.26 5.06 -15.10
CA ILE A 294 0.86 4.27 -13.94
C ILE A 294 0.04 5.13 -12.98
N SER A 295 -1.21 4.75 -12.76
CA SER A 295 -2.05 5.32 -11.71
C SER A 295 -1.71 4.67 -10.37
N PHE A 296 -1.03 5.39 -9.49
CA PHE A 296 -0.60 4.87 -8.20
C PHE A 296 -1.69 5.03 -7.11
N GLY A 297 -2.46 6.11 -7.16
CA GLY A 297 -3.52 6.41 -6.19
C GLY A 297 -3.03 7.28 -5.03
N THR A 298 -3.77 7.24 -3.92
CA THR A 298 -3.44 8.02 -2.72
C THR A 298 -2.20 7.47 -1.98
N VAL A 299 -1.48 8.38 -1.32
CA VAL A 299 -0.32 8.09 -0.47
C VAL A 299 -0.46 8.78 0.88
N SER A 300 0.03 8.17 1.96
CA SER A 300 -0.16 8.67 3.34
C SER A 300 1.14 9.01 4.08
N ALA A 301 2.30 8.76 3.47
CA ALA A 301 3.61 8.97 4.09
C ALA A 301 4.53 9.77 3.17
N SER A 302 5.61 10.31 3.73
CA SER A 302 6.73 10.88 2.98
C SER A 302 7.74 9.78 2.69
N ASP A 303 7.96 9.47 1.42
CA ASP A 303 8.87 8.41 0.99
C ASP A 303 9.45 8.74 -0.39
N SER A 304 10.37 7.89 -0.86
CA SER A 304 10.87 7.91 -2.23
C SER A 304 9.99 7.06 -3.14
N LEU A 305 9.73 7.57 -4.33
CA LEU A 305 9.14 6.80 -5.40
C LEU A 305 10.24 6.00 -6.08
N ILE A 306 10.07 4.68 -6.14
CA ILE A 306 10.97 3.75 -6.80
C ILE A 306 10.27 3.21 -8.05
N VAL A 307 10.83 3.48 -9.22
CA VAL A 307 10.30 3.01 -10.50
C VAL A 307 11.22 1.96 -11.06
N THR A 308 10.68 0.77 -11.34
CA THR A 308 11.37 -0.37 -11.94
C THR A 308 10.75 -0.68 -13.30
N VAL A 309 11.57 -0.73 -14.36
CA VAL A 309 11.18 -1.30 -15.66
C VAL A 309 11.63 -2.75 -15.70
N VAL A 310 10.74 -3.66 -16.14
CA VAL A 310 10.97 -5.10 -16.22
C VAL A 310 10.85 -5.55 -17.68
N ASP A 311 11.82 -6.32 -18.18
CA ASP A 311 11.77 -6.90 -19.52
C ASP A 311 11.09 -8.29 -19.56
N SER A 312 10.92 -8.84 -20.75
CA SER A 312 10.32 -10.16 -21.01
C SER A 312 11.11 -11.34 -20.45
N ARG A 313 12.35 -11.14 -20.01
CA ARG A 313 13.20 -12.14 -19.35
C ARG A 313 13.22 -11.98 -17.83
N GLY A 314 12.57 -10.95 -17.29
CA GLY A 314 12.58 -10.60 -15.87
C GLY A 314 13.78 -9.75 -15.44
N ASN A 315 14.60 -9.26 -16.36
CA ASN A 315 15.67 -8.32 -16.03
C ASN A 315 15.07 -6.95 -15.69
N THR A 316 15.76 -6.19 -14.84
CA THR A 316 15.23 -4.93 -14.33
C THR A 316 16.22 -3.79 -14.41
N ALA A 317 15.67 -2.58 -14.54
CA ALA A 317 16.36 -1.32 -14.27
C ALA A 317 15.50 -0.47 -13.35
N GLN A 318 16.14 0.28 -12.47
CA GLN A 318 15.47 1.01 -11.41
C GLN A 318 16.06 2.42 -11.27
N GLN A 319 15.18 3.39 -11.02
CA GLN A 319 15.52 4.74 -10.61
C GLN A 319 14.62 5.14 -9.43
N SER A 320 15.04 6.13 -8.64
CA SER A 320 14.29 6.61 -7.48
C SER A 320 14.36 8.12 -7.33
N VAL A 321 13.26 8.73 -6.91
CA VAL A 321 13.18 10.17 -6.61
C VAL A 321 12.40 10.38 -5.30
N ALA A 322 12.81 11.36 -4.50
CA ALA A 322 12.03 11.78 -3.34
C ALA A 322 10.76 12.52 -3.82
N VAL A 323 9.62 12.21 -3.20
CA VAL A 323 8.36 12.91 -3.51
C VAL A 323 8.17 14.08 -2.55
N THR A 324 7.82 15.24 -3.09
CA THR A 324 7.47 16.42 -2.30
C THR A 324 6.07 16.26 -1.73
N THR A 325 5.95 15.86 -0.46
CA THR A 325 4.66 15.66 0.20
C THR A 325 4.29 16.79 1.15
N ILE A 326 2.99 17.09 1.23
CA ILE A 326 2.40 17.99 2.22
C ILE A 326 1.61 17.14 3.22
N ALA A 327 1.98 17.26 4.50
CA ALA A 327 1.26 16.58 5.58
C ALA A 327 -0.17 17.12 5.73
N TYR A 328 -1.12 16.21 5.94
CA TYR A 328 -2.53 16.56 6.10
C TYR A 328 -3.17 15.75 7.23
N SER A 329 -3.91 16.46 8.07
CA SER A 329 -4.83 15.92 9.06
C SER A 329 -6.05 16.83 9.15
N PRO A 330 -7.27 16.28 9.33
CA PRO A 330 -8.47 17.10 9.51
C PRO A 330 -8.35 17.96 10.78
N PRO A 331 -9.03 19.12 10.84
CA PRO A 331 -9.03 19.96 12.02
C PRO A 331 -9.77 19.26 13.16
N VAL A 332 -9.24 19.34 14.37
CA VAL A 332 -9.83 18.74 15.57
C VAL A 332 -9.98 19.83 16.61
N ILE A 333 -11.13 19.90 17.29
CA ILE A 333 -11.33 20.75 18.47
C ILE A 333 -11.13 19.87 19.70
N SER A 334 -10.03 20.06 20.43
CA SER A 334 -9.67 19.24 21.60
C SER A 334 -10.32 19.73 22.89
N SER A 335 -10.60 21.03 22.99
CA SER A 335 -11.25 21.63 24.14
C SER A 335 -12.10 22.83 23.75
N VAL A 336 -13.23 22.98 24.45
CA VAL A 336 -14.08 24.17 24.41
C VAL A 336 -14.54 24.48 25.82
N SER A 337 -14.34 25.71 26.25
CA SER A 337 -14.87 26.29 27.47
C SER A 337 -15.57 27.60 27.13
N LEU A 338 -16.76 27.78 27.68
CA LEU A 338 -17.58 28.95 27.47
C LEU A 338 -18.10 29.43 28.81
N SER A 339 -17.74 30.65 29.19
CA SER A 339 -18.07 31.19 30.51
C SER A 339 -18.41 32.67 30.43
N ARG A 340 -19.21 33.14 31.38
CA ARG A 340 -19.44 34.57 31.57
C ARG A 340 -18.26 35.19 32.30
N VAL A 341 -17.92 36.43 31.99
CA VAL A 341 -16.93 37.20 32.74
C VAL A 341 -17.38 37.27 34.20
N ASN A 342 -16.48 36.91 35.12
CA ASN A 342 -16.76 36.78 36.55
C ASN A 342 -18.00 35.91 36.88
N ASN A 343 -18.37 34.99 35.99
CA ASN A 343 -19.53 34.09 36.06
C ASN A 343 -20.93 34.75 36.01
N ILE A 344 -21.02 36.07 36.11
CA ILE A 344 -22.30 36.78 36.30
C ILE A 344 -22.53 37.91 35.29
N GLU A 345 -21.52 38.31 34.54
CA GLU A 345 -21.62 39.46 33.64
C GLU A 345 -22.22 39.07 32.27
N ALA A 346 -22.63 40.09 31.51
CA ALA A 346 -23.10 39.90 30.14
C ALA A 346 -21.97 39.46 29.21
N GLY A 347 -20.73 39.89 29.47
CA GLY A 347 -19.56 39.52 28.68
C GLY A 347 -19.30 38.02 28.74
N THR A 348 -18.97 37.42 27.60
CA THR A 348 -18.73 35.98 27.49
C THR A 348 -17.34 35.72 26.94
N VAL A 349 -16.57 34.87 27.62
CA VAL A 349 -15.26 34.38 27.16
C VAL A 349 -15.43 33.01 26.54
N LEU A 350 -14.98 32.88 25.29
CA LEU A 350 -14.81 31.61 24.61
C LEU A 350 -13.33 31.25 24.63
N GLU A 351 -13.04 30.09 25.20
CA GLU A 351 -11.74 29.45 25.13
C GLU A 351 -11.86 28.14 24.34
N CYS A 352 -11.09 27.98 23.28
CA CYS A 352 -11.03 26.71 22.55
C CYS A 352 -9.65 26.46 21.98
N ALA A 353 -9.25 25.19 21.94
CA ALA A 353 -7.99 24.75 21.37
C ALA A 353 -8.17 23.47 20.56
N GLY A 354 -7.19 23.19 19.72
CA GLY A 354 -7.21 22.02 18.87
C GLY A 354 -6.06 21.97 17.88
N THR A 355 -6.16 21.06 16.91
CA THR A 355 -5.13 20.83 15.90
C THR A 355 -5.66 21.07 14.49
N TYR A 356 -4.76 21.36 13.56
CA TYR A 356 -5.07 21.59 12.16
C TYR A 356 -3.85 21.25 11.28
N ALA A 357 -4.06 21.06 9.98
CA ALA A 357 -2.96 20.94 9.03
C ALA A 357 -2.34 22.32 8.72
N ALA A 358 -1.06 22.52 9.07
CA ALA A 358 -0.33 23.79 8.93
C ALA A 358 -0.44 24.44 7.52
N TYR A 359 -0.46 23.61 6.48
CA TYR A 359 -0.58 24.06 5.09
C TYR A 359 -1.91 24.76 4.80
N MET A 360 -2.99 24.44 5.53
CA MET A 360 -4.31 25.07 5.35
C MET A 360 -4.30 26.53 5.78
N VAL A 361 -3.58 26.87 6.85
CA VAL A 361 -3.39 28.28 7.25
C VAL A 361 -2.53 29.03 6.23
N THR A 362 -1.47 28.39 5.73
CA THR A 362 -0.58 28.98 4.70
C THR A 362 -1.35 29.33 3.43
N LYS A 363 -2.37 28.55 3.08
CA LYS A 363 -3.26 28.78 1.93
C LYS A 363 -4.52 29.59 2.27
N SER A 364 -4.64 30.11 3.50
CA SER A 364 -5.83 30.82 3.99
C SER A 364 -7.13 30.03 3.84
N GLN A 365 -7.05 28.71 4.01
CA GLN A 365 -8.17 27.77 3.93
C GLN A 365 -8.62 27.24 5.29
N TYR A 366 -7.98 27.66 6.38
CA TYR A 366 -8.41 27.30 7.74
C TYR A 366 -9.30 28.38 8.34
N PHE A 367 -10.42 27.97 8.93
CA PHE A 367 -11.41 28.86 9.54
C PHE A 367 -11.86 28.33 10.89
N LEU A 368 -11.93 29.22 11.87
CA LEU A 368 -12.61 28.98 13.15
C LEU A 368 -13.79 29.93 13.24
N LYS A 369 -14.98 29.39 13.47
CA LYS A 369 -16.22 30.17 13.55
C LYS A 369 -17.14 29.60 14.60
N TYR A 370 -18.04 30.41 15.12
CA TYR A 370 -19.12 29.94 15.99
C TYR A 370 -20.46 30.50 15.55
N ARG A 371 -21.53 29.83 15.96
CA ARG A 371 -22.90 30.37 15.92
C ARG A 371 -23.61 29.98 17.20
N TYR A 372 -24.68 30.69 17.52
CA TYR A 372 -25.41 30.46 18.75
C TYR A 372 -26.91 30.60 18.56
N LYS A 373 -27.66 30.08 19.53
CA LYS A 373 -29.10 30.32 19.68
C LYS A 373 -29.47 30.29 21.15
N THR A 374 -30.55 30.96 21.53
CA THR A 374 -31.12 30.73 22.87
C THR A 374 -31.55 29.26 22.98
N THR A 375 -31.48 28.69 24.18
CA THR A 375 -31.88 27.28 24.42
C THR A 375 -33.35 27.02 24.08
N SER A 376 -34.20 28.04 24.11
CA SER A 376 -35.60 28.00 23.70
C SER A 376 -35.84 28.17 22.20
N SER A 377 -34.83 28.61 21.43
CA SER A 377 -34.96 28.86 19.99
C SER A 377 -34.58 27.62 19.16
N SER A 378 -35.26 27.43 18.04
CA SER A 378 -34.87 26.50 16.98
C SER A 378 -33.92 27.12 15.94
N THR A 379 -33.85 28.45 15.89
CA THR A 379 -33.13 29.21 14.85
C THR A 379 -31.75 29.61 15.34
N TRP A 380 -30.72 29.29 14.54
CA TRP A 380 -29.34 29.68 14.78
C TRP A 380 -29.05 31.09 14.26
N SER A 381 -28.10 31.78 14.90
CA SER A 381 -27.48 32.97 14.34
C SER A 381 -26.70 32.66 13.06
N GLU A 382 -26.33 33.72 12.34
CA GLU A 382 -25.25 33.65 11.35
C GLU A 382 -23.94 33.21 12.01
N TYR A 383 -23.03 32.66 11.21
CA TYR A 383 -21.70 32.32 11.67
C TYR A 383 -20.85 33.58 11.90
N VAL A 384 -20.23 33.66 13.06
CA VAL A 384 -19.23 34.66 13.40
C VAL A 384 -17.85 34.01 13.28
N SER A 385 -16.99 34.58 12.42
CA SER A 385 -15.61 34.11 12.27
C SER A 385 -14.70 34.73 13.32
N VAL A 386 -13.77 33.93 13.85
CA VAL A 386 -12.76 34.37 14.81
C VAL A 386 -11.37 34.03 14.29
N THR A 387 -10.38 34.81 14.72
CA THR A 387 -8.97 34.58 14.37
C THR A 387 -8.26 33.92 15.54
N PRO A 388 -8.00 32.60 15.50
CA PRO A 388 -7.23 31.94 16.54
C PRO A 388 -5.74 32.29 16.41
N THR A 389 -5.02 32.16 17.53
CA THR A 389 -3.57 32.05 17.51
C THR A 389 -3.19 30.67 16.99
N VAL A 390 -2.26 30.61 16.03
CA VAL A 390 -1.87 29.38 15.34
C VAL A 390 -0.36 29.17 15.41
N SER A 391 0.09 27.96 15.74
CA SER A 391 1.53 27.63 15.82
C SER A 391 1.75 26.13 15.64
N GLY A 392 2.66 25.72 14.76
CA GLY A 392 3.16 24.34 14.70
C GLY A 392 2.13 23.23 14.38
N GLY A 393 0.91 23.58 13.97
CA GLY A 393 -0.21 22.63 13.81
C GLY A 393 -1.28 22.70 14.90
N ASP A 394 -1.07 23.56 15.92
CA ASP A 394 -2.01 23.78 17.02
C ASP A 394 -2.64 25.17 16.94
N PHE A 395 -3.93 25.25 17.23
CA PHE A 395 -4.63 26.53 17.35
C PHE A 395 -5.16 26.72 18.78
N SER A 396 -5.22 27.98 19.20
CA SER A 396 -5.87 28.39 20.44
C SER A 396 -6.61 29.71 20.24
N PHE A 397 -7.74 29.84 20.89
CA PHE A 397 -8.53 31.07 20.92
C PHE A 397 -9.00 31.28 22.35
N ASN A 398 -8.73 32.46 22.90
CA ASN A 398 -9.19 32.87 24.23
C ASN A 398 -9.50 34.38 24.15
N ALA A 399 -10.78 34.72 24.02
CA ALA A 399 -11.21 36.11 23.94
C ALA A 399 -12.66 36.28 24.40
N ASN A 400 -12.99 37.51 24.76
CA ASN A 400 -14.38 37.93 24.94
C ASN A 400 -15.06 38.05 23.57
N ILE A 401 -16.15 37.29 23.38
CA ILE A 401 -16.90 37.20 22.13
C ILE A 401 -18.15 38.08 22.09
N GLY A 402 -18.29 38.98 23.06
CA GLY A 402 -19.37 39.96 23.17
C GLY A 402 -20.28 39.74 24.37
N ASN A 403 -21.35 40.53 24.39
CA ASN A 403 -22.34 40.54 25.46
C ASN A 403 -23.56 39.70 25.09
N PHE A 404 -23.97 38.82 26.01
CA PHE A 404 -25.14 37.95 25.87
C PHE A 404 -26.11 38.21 27.03
N ASP A 405 -27.41 38.24 26.73
CA ASP A 405 -28.45 38.47 27.74
C ASP A 405 -28.26 37.55 28.95
N ILE A 406 -28.16 38.17 30.12
CA ILE A 406 -27.89 37.49 31.39
C ILE A 406 -29.05 36.60 31.84
N ASN A 407 -30.28 36.88 31.36
CA ASN A 407 -31.48 36.13 31.71
C ASN A 407 -31.71 34.93 30.79
N SER A 408 -30.92 34.80 29.72
CA SER A 408 -31.05 33.74 28.72
C SER A 408 -29.86 32.78 28.78
N SER A 409 -30.12 31.50 28.49
CA SER A 409 -29.06 30.51 28.22
C SER A 409 -28.96 30.28 26.72
N PHE A 410 -27.74 29.95 26.25
CA PHE A 410 -27.44 29.85 24.83
C PHE A 410 -26.69 28.56 24.51
N ASN A 411 -27.14 27.87 23.46
CA ASN A 411 -26.38 26.78 22.84
C ASN A 411 -25.46 27.38 21.77
N PHE A 412 -24.20 26.97 21.79
CA PHE A 412 -23.17 27.34 20.82
C PHE A 412 -22.73 26.13 20.01
N GLU A 413 -22.39 26.38 18.76
CA GLU A 413 -21.65 25.46 17.90
C GLU A 413 -20.37 26.14 17.46
N ILE A 414 -19.23 25.58 17.88
CA ILE A 414 -17.91 26.00 17.46
C ILE A 414 -17.50 25.08 16.32
N VAL A 415 -17.06 25.65 15.20
CA VAL A 415 -16.69 24.92 13.99
C VAL A 415 -15.27 25.30 13.61
N ALA A 416 -14.39 24.31 13.59
CA ALA A 416 -13.08 24.39 12.96
C ALA A 416 -13.18 23.69 11.61
N SER A 417 -12.89 24.40 10.52
CA SER A 417 -13.00 23.87 9.16
C SER A 417 -11.79 24.21 8.33
N ASP A 418 -11.44 23.32 7.41
CA ASP A 418 -10.44 23.53 6.38
C ASP A 418 -11.03 23.34 4.98
N TYR A 419 -10.17 23.28 3.95
CA TYR A 419 -10.56 23.07 2.56
C TYR A 419 -11.33 21.76 2.32
N TYR A 420 -11.10 20.72 3.14
CA TYR A 420 -11.63 19.38 2.90
C TYR A 420 -12.69 18.93 3.91
N SER A 421 -12.73 19.52 5.10
CA SER A 421 -13.46 18.98 6.24
C SER A 421 -13.82 20.05 7.28
N ALA A 422 -14.83 19.74 8.09
CA ALA A 422 -15.25 20.57 9.21
C ALA A 422 -15.55 19.71 10.44
N THR A 423 -15.13 20.19 11.60
CA THR A 423 -15.38 19.59 12.91
C THR A 423 -16.18 20.56 13.76
N THR A 424 -17.26 20.08 14.36
CA THR A 424 -18.18 20.88 15.16
C THR A 424 -18.18 20.39 16.60
N GLN A 425 -18.03 21.32 17.55
CA GLN A 425 -18.12 21.05 18.98
C GLN A 425 -19.21 21.92 19.63
N PRO A 426 -20.18 21.34 20.35
CA PRO A 426 -21.19 22.10 21.07
C PRO A 426 -20.62 22.70 22.37
N ALA A 427 -21.17 23.84 22.78
CA ALA A 427 -20.95 24.43 24.11
C ALA A 427 -22.25 25.07 24.63
N LEU A 428 -22.39 25.15 25.96
CA LEU A 428 -23.53 25.77 26.61
C LEU A 428 -23.05 27.00 27.40
N LEU A 429 -23.64 28.16 27.14
CA LEU A 429 -23.54 29.33 28.00
C LEU A 429 -24.77 29.36 28.92
N PRO A 430 -24.63 29.07 30.23
CA PRO A 430 -25.75 29.15 31.16
C PRO A 430 -26.22 30.59 31.38
N THR A 431 -27.41 30.74 31.98
CA THR A 431 -27.90 32.04 32.47
C THR A 431 -26.93 32.62 33.49
N ALA A 432 -26.73 33.93 33.49
CA ALA A 432 -25.90 34.60 34.50
C ALA A 432 -26.63 34.70 35.85
N LYS A 433 -27.96 34.57 35.84
CA LYS A 433 -28.82 34.67 37.03
C LYS A 433 -28.38 33.63 38.07
N PRO A 434 -27.75 34.05 39.18
CA PRO A 434 -27.35 33.13 40.22
C PRO A 434 -28.59 32.73 41.03
N VAL A 435 -28.68 31.45 41.39
CA VAL A 435 -29.70 30.97 42.34
C VAL A 435 -29.50 31.64 43.71
N LEU A 436 -28.24 31.86 44.07
CA LEU A 436 -27.81 32.54 45.29
C LEU A 436 -26.57 33.36 44.98
N SER A 437 -26.54 34.62 45.39
CA SER A 437 -25.36 35.49 45.27
C SER A 437 -25.05 36.17 46.60
N ILE A 438 -23.75 36.39 46.87
CA ILE A 438 -23.26 37.02 48.09
C ILE A 438 -22.33 38.16 47.67
N ARG A 439 -22.56 39.35 48.22
CA ARG A 439 -21.73 40.55 48.10
C ARG A 439 -21.43 41.10 49.48
N ASP A 440 -20.55 42.10 49.56
CA ASP A 440 -20.19 42.72 50.82
C ASP A 440 -21.43 43.28 51.53
N GLY A 441 -21.85 42.62 52.62
CA GLY A 441 -23.06 42.94 53.38
C GLY A 441 -24.40 42.60 52.73
N GLN A 442 -24.44 41.90 51.59
CA GLN A 442 -25.69 41.63 50.85
C GLN A 442 -25.82 40.18 50.36
N ILE A 443 -27.02 39.62 50.43
CA ILE A 443 -27.39 38.30 49.89
C ILE A 443 -28.50 38.47 48.86
N GLY A 444 -28.31 37.95 47.65
CA GLY A 444 -29.33 37.88 46.62
C GLY A 444 -29.85 36.46 46.42
N VAL A 445 -31.17 36.26 46.35
CA VAL A 445 -31.78 34.96 46.00
C VAL A 445 -32.52 35.10 44.67
N ASN A 446 -32.17 34.26 43.70
CA ASN A 446 -32.60 34.38 42.30
C ASN A 446 -32.32 35.77 41.70
N LYS A 447 -31.31 36.49 42.18
CA LYS A 447 -30.87 37.76 41.60
C LYS A 447 -29.50 38.11 42.15
N ILE A 448 -28.89 39.11 41.54
CA ILE A 448 -27.80 39.87 42.14
C ILE A 448 -28.45 40.89 43.09
N PRO A 449 -28.01 41.07 44.34
CA PRO A 449 -28.62 42.04 45.22
C PRO A 449 -28.26 43.46 44.76
N GLU A 450 -29.27 44.32 44.64
CA GLU A 450 -29.10 45.75 44.39
C GLU A 450 -29.58 46.59 45.58
N ASN A 451 -30.38 46.02 46.49
CA ASN A 451 -30.98 46.72 47.62
C ASN A 451 -30.82 45.95 48.93
N GLY A 452 -30.46 46.67 50.01
CA GLY A 452 -30.47 46.13 51.37
C GLY A 452 -29.54 44.91 51.59
N ALA A 453 -29.70 44.23 52.72
CA ALA A 453 -28.88 43.07 53.09
C ALA A 453 -29.41 41.74 52.53
N LEU A 454 -30.71 41.65 52.21
CA LEU A 454 -31.34 40.50 51.57
C LEU A 454 -32.25 41.01 50.45
N ASP A 455 -31.95 40.62 49.21
CA ASP A 455 -32.67 41.03 48.02
C ASP A 455 -33.15 39.78 47.25
N VAL A 456 -34.46 39.59 47.15
CA VAL A 456 -35.05 38.35 46.61
C VAL A 456 -35.88 38.70 45.38
N SER A 457 -35.61 38.02 44.26
CA SER A 457 -36.49 38.04 43.09
C SER A 457 -37.46 36.87 43.19
N GLY A 458 -38.70 37.17 43.56
CA GLY A 458 -39.77 36.20 43.76
C GLY A 458 -40.41 36.28 45.14
N ASP A 459 -41.30 35.34 45.42
CA ASP A 459 -42.02 35.27 46.69
C ASP A 459 -41.10 34.90 47.86
N VAL A 460 -41.30 35.55 49.01
CA VAL A 460 -40.59 35.23 50.25
C VAL A 460 -41.54 34.52 51.21
N TYR A 461 -41.17 33.31 51.63
CA TYR A 461 -41.91 32.53 52.63
C TYR A 461 -41.11 32.45 53.93
N ILE A 462 -41.74 32.74 55.07
CA ILE A 462 -41.15 32.63 56.40
C ILE A 462 -42.01 31.66 57.20
N SER A 463 -41.41 30.57 57.72
CA SER A 463 -42.10 29.53 58.49
C SER A 463 -43.31 28.91 57.77
N GLY A 464 -43.26 28.80 56.45
CA GLY A 464 -44.32 28.22 55.62
C GLY A 464 -45.41 29.21 55.16
N SER A 465 -45.42 30.44 55.67
CA SER A 465 -46.37 31.49 55.28
C SER A 465 -45.73 32.49 54.32
N LYS A 466 -46.48 32.94 53.31
CA LYS A 466 -46.03 33.96 52.34
C LYS A 466 -45.94 35.32 53.04
N ALA A 467 -44.72 35.81 53.24
CA ALA A 467 -44.45 37.09 53.91
C ALA A 467 -44.45 38.26 52.92
N TYR A 468 -43.93 38.05 51.71
CA TYR A 468 -43.90 39.07 50.64
C TYR A 468 -44.21 38.43 49.28
N SER A 469 -44.87 39.21 48.41
CA SER A 469 -45.19 38.82 47.04
C SER A 469 -44.49 39.72 46.04
N ASP A 470 -44.01 39.14 44.94
CA ASP A 470 -43.42 39.89 43.82
C ASP A 470 -44.48 40.73 43.06
N GLY A 471 -45.77 40.41 43.22
CA GLY A 471 -46.86 40.97 42.41
C GLY A 471 -47.60 42.18 42.97
N TYR A 472 -47.42 42.58 44.24
CA TYR A 472 -48.21 43.66 44.84
C TYR A 472 -47.65 44.16 46.19
N HIS A 473 -47.60 45.49 46.37
CA HIS A 473 -47.31 46.13 47.66
C HIS A 473 -48.35 47.25 47.91
N PRO A 474 -49.37 47.06 48.77
CA PRO A 474 -50.23 48.15 49.17
C PRO A 474 -49.67 48.78 50.45
N SER A 475 -49.51 50.09 50.43
CA SER A 475 -49.46 50.94 51.62
C SER A 475 -50.84 50.98 52.30
N ALA A 476 -51.31 49.82 52.78
CA ALA A 476 -52.52 49.69 53.58
C ALA A 476 -52.20 48.76 54.76
N ASP A 477 -52.12 49.33 55.96
CA ASP A 477 -52.05 48.59 57.22
C ASP A 477 -53.17 47.55 57.26
N THR A 478 -52.84 46.31 56.94
CA THR A 478 -53.75 45.16 56.99
C THR A 478 -53.24 44.24 58.08
N VAL A 479 -53.95 44.23 59.22
CA VAL A 479 -53.90 43.12 60.16
C VAL A 479 -55.27 42.45 60.11
N GLY A 480 -55.33 41.26 59.50
CA GLY A 480 -56.46 40.33 59.65
C GLY A 480 -57.73 40.59 58.83
N GLY A 481 -57.68 41.27 57.68
CA GLY A 481 -58.83 41.42 56.78
C GLY A 481 -59.87 42.48 57.20
N LEU A 482 -59.54 43.28 58.22
CA LEU A 482 -60.32 44.45 58.63
C LEU A 482 -59.74 45.71 57.97
N HIS A 483 -60.58 46.45 57.24
CA HIS A 483 -60.21 47.71 56.62
C HIS A 483 -60.74 48.90 57.43
N ILE A 484 -59.93 49.96 57.52
CA ILE A 484 -60.23 51.14 58.33
C ILE A 484 -60.04 52.41 57.50
N LEU A 485 -61.11 53.21 57.36
CA LEU A 485 -61.07 54.56 56.80
C LEU A 485 -61.35 55.58 57.90
N ARG A 486 -60.60 56.68 57.92
CA ARG A 486 -60.74 57.75 58.91
C ARG A 486 -60.86 59.10 58.25
N GLY A 487 -61.58 60.02 58.88
CA GLY A 487 -61.69 61.40 58.42
C GLY A 487 -62.23 62.33 59.50
N ALA A 488 -62.33 63.60 59.14
CA ALA A 488 -62.91 64.62 59.99
C ALA A 488 -63.76 65.57 59.14
N ALA A 489 -64.83 66.09 59.73
CA ALA A 489 -65.68 67.11 59.13
C ALA A 489 -66.03 68.16 60.19
N SER A 490 -66.11 69.43 59.81
CA SER A 490 -66.50 70.51 60.70
C SER A 490 -67.33 71.54 59.95
N GLY A 491 -68.18 72.27 60.66
CA GLY A 491 -68.97 73.33 60.05
C GLY A 491 -69.80 74.13 61.04
N THR A 492 -70.59 75.05 60.48
CA THR A 492 -71.58 75.86 61.18
C THR A 492 -72.93 75.57 60.56
N THR A 493 -73.99 75.38 61.36
CA THR A 493 -75.32 75.07 60.81
C THR A 493 -76.40 75.90 61.50
N ALA A 494 -77.38 76.37 60.72
CA ALA A 494 -78.55 77.09 61.22
C ALA A 494 -79.58 76.13 61.85
N THR A 495 -80.18 76.57 62.95
CA THR A 495 -81.02 75.76 63.83
C THR A 495 -82.46 75.62 63.35
N GLN A 496 -83.07 74.43 63.45
CA GLN A 496 -84.38 74.17 62.84
C GLN A 496 -85.58 74.41 63.77
N THR A 497 -85.54 74.09 65.08
CA THR A 497 -86.63 74.35 66.05
C THR A 497 -86.13 74.22 67.51
N ALA A 498 -86.60 75.07 68.44
CA ALA A 498 -86.26 75.03 69.87
C ALA A 498 -87.44 74.52 70.73
N TYR A 499 -87.16 73.66 71.71
CA TYR A 499 -88.08 73.34 72.81
C TYR A 499 -87.28 73.51 74.12
N GLY A 500 -87.33 74.70 74.72
CA GLY A 500 -86.40 75.11 75.78
C GLY A 500 -85.00 75.47 75.25
N SER A 501 -83.95 75.27 76.06
CA SER A 501 -82.54 75.59 75.72
C SER A 501 -81.85 74.59 74.78
N ILE A 502 -82.57 73.56 74.30
CA ILE A 502 -82.03 72.48 73.46
C ILE A 502 -82.41 72.70 72.00
N TYR A 503 -81.40 72.62 71.14
CA TYR A 503 -81.48 72.92 69.71
C TYR A 503 -81.02 71.74 68.85
N TYR A 504 -81.61 71.61 67.65
CA TYR A 504 -81.27 70.55 66.69
C TYR A 504 -80.77 71.13 65.36
N SER A 505 -79.77 70.48 64.78
CA SER A 505 -79.32 70.75 63.40
C SER A 505 -80.30 70.15 62.37
N ALA A 506 -80.25 70.64 61.13
CA ALA A 506 -80.66 69.84 59.98
C ALA A 506 -79.74 68.59 59.85
N ASP A 507 -80.15 67.61 59.04
CA ASP A 507 -79.34 66.42 58.78
C ASP A 507 -78.06 66.82 58.01
N ILE A 508 -76.91 66.35 58.51
CA ILE A 508 -75.58 66.66 57.97
C ILE A 508 -75.04 65.39 57.33
N ASN A 509 -74.69 65.47 56.05
CA ASN A 509 -74.14 64.35 55.30
C ASN A 509 -72.61 64.45 55.23
N ILE A 510 -71.92 63.40 55.67
CA ILE A 510 -70.45 63.30 55.63
C ILE A 510 -70.10 62.21 54.63
N SER A 511 -69.36 62.57 53.58
CA SER A 511 -68.90 61.63 52.55
C SER A 511 -67.57 60.99 52.95
N PHE A 512 -67.40 59.72 52.58
CA PHE A 512 -66.12 59.01 52.67
C PHE A 512 -65.12 59.43 51.59
N GLY A 513 -65.54 60.21 50.58
CA GLY A 513 -64.73 60.55 49.40
C GLY A 513 -64.56 59.40 48.40
N THR A 514 -64.96 58.18 48.77
CA THR A 514 -64.96 56.97 47.93
C THR A 514 -66.18 56.10 48.23
N THR A 515 -66.53 55.19 47.30
CA THR A 515 -67.55 54.17 47.53
C THR A 515 -66.89 52.92 48.11
N LEU A 516 -67.24 52.57 49.34
CA LEU A 516 -66.79 51.38 50.03
C LEU A 516 -67.53 50.13 49.50
N PRO A 517 -66.88 48.94 49.52
CA PRO A 517 -67.46 47.72 48.96
C PRO A 517 -68.66 47.18 49.76
N VAL A 518 -68.70 47.47 51.06
CA VAL A 518 -69.80 47.12 51.97
C VAL A 518 -70.11 48.29 52.89
N VAL A 519 -71.32 48.32 53.46
CA VAL A 519 -71.70 49.37 54.42
C VAL A 519 -70.84 49.21 55.68
N PRO A 520 -70.04 50.23 56.07
CA PRO A 520 -69.14 50.11 57.20
C PRO A 520 -69.88 50.29 58.53
N TYR A 521 -69.26 49.80 59.61
CA TYR A 521 -69.57 50.24 60.96
C TYR A 521 -68.84 51.56 61.24
N VAL A 522 -69.59 52.61 61.60
CA VAL A 522 -69.03 53.97 61.79
C VAL A 522 -69.03 54.35 63.27
N LEU A 523 -67.87 54.76 63.76
CA LEU A 523 -67.68 55.37 65.07
C LEU A 523 -67.39 56.86 64.88
N THR A 524 -67.98 57.70 65.73
CA THR A 524 -67.76 59.15 65.70
C THR A 524 -67.33 59.67 67.07
N SER A 525 -66.51 60.72 67.04
CA SER A 525 -66.21 61.57 68.19
C SER A 525 -66.66 62.98 67.84
N PHE A 526 -67.36 63.63 68.78
CA PHE A 526 -68.06 64.89 68.55
C PHE A 526 -67.55 66.00 69.47
N ASN A 527 -67.30 67.17 68.90
CA ASN A 527 -66.96 68.40 69.63
C ASN A 527 -67.88 69.55 69.19
N THR A 528 -68.36 70.34 70.13
CA THR A 528 -69.21 71.51 69.85
C THR A 528 -68.98 72.65 70.85
N ASN A 529 -69.51 73.84 70.56
CA ASN A 529 -69.40 75.05 71.38
C ASN A 529 -70.33 75.08 72.60
N GLY A 530 -70.89 73.93 73.01
CA GLY A 530 -71.82 73.76 74.12
C GLY A 530 -71.87 72.31 74.60
N PHE A 531 -72.93 71.92 75.31
CA PHE A 531 -73.16 70.52 75.69
C PHE A 531 -74.13 69.88 74.70
N GLY A 532 -73.63 68.92 73.92
CA GLY A 532 -74.43 68.27 72.91
C GLY A 532 -73.95 66.87 72.58
N TYR A 533 -74.78 66.13 71.85
CA TYR A 533 -74.47 64.80 71.36
C TYR A 533 -74.79 64.70 69.87
N CYS A 534 -74.03 63.86 69.18
CA CYS A 534 -74.19 63.56 67.77
C CYS A 534 -74.76 62.15 67.62
N VAL A 535 -75.81 62.00 66.82
CA VAL A 535 -76.40 60.69 66.52
C VAL A 535 -76.24 60.39 65.04
N ILE A 536 -75.71 59.22 64.72
CA ILE A 536 -75.69 58.70 63.35
C ILE A 536 -77.11 58.27 62.98
N LYS A 537 -77.66 58.85 61.93
CA LYS A 537 -79.01 58.58 61.44
C LYS A 537 -79.02 57.43 60.43
N SER A 538 -77.98 57.36 59.60
CA SER A 538 -77.81 56.32 58.59
C SER A 538 -76.35 56.22 58.16
N THR A 539 -75.97 55.02 57.71
CA THR A 539 -74.67 54.72 57.10
C THR A 539 -74.90 54.08 55.75
N SER A 540 -74.12 54.46 54.74
CA SER A 540 -74.10 53.85 53.41
C SER A 540 -72.66 53.52 53.01
N THR A 541 -72.48 52.94 51.84
CA THR A 541 -71.15 52.70 51.27
C THR A 541 -70.41 54.00 50.88
N THR A 542 -71.10 55.13 50.75
CA THR A 542 -70.51 56.39 50.25
C THR A 542 -70.36 57.47 51.33
N GLY A 543 -70.95 57.25 52.50
CA GLY A 543 -70.89 58.18 53.62
C GLY A 543 -71.86 57.83 54.74
N PHE A 544 -72.09 58.77 55.63
CA PHE A 544 -73.06 58.65 56.71
C PHE A 544 -73.71 59.99 57.02
N THR A 545 -74.92 59.95 57.55
CA THR A 545 -75.69 61.13 57.92
C THR A 545 -75.79 61.22 59.43
N VAL A 546 -75.59 62.41 59.97
CA VAL A 546 -75.68 62.68 61.41
C VAL A 546 -76.67 63.79 61.71
N LYS A 547 -77.20 63.78 62.92
CA LYS A 547 -77.97 64.87 63.49
C LYS A 547 -77.38 65.27 64.83
N ILE A 548 -77.24 66.57 65.04
CA ILE A 548 -76.63 67.12 66.25
C ILE A 548 -77.74 67.72 67.13
N THR A 549 -77.70 67.38 68.41
CA THR A 549 -78.50 68.01 69.46
C THR A 549 -77.55 68.75 70.39
N ASN A 550 -77.80 70.02 70.66
CA ASN A 550 -76.90 70.85 71.46
C ASN A 550 -77.67 71.82 72.35
N GLU A 551 -77.21 71.99 73.59
CA GLU A 551 -77.69 72.99 74.54
C GLU A 551 -76.75 74.20 74.49
N VAL A 552 -77.22 75.30 73.89
CA VAL A 552 -76.43 76.54 73.69
C VAL A 552 -77.27 77.77 73.97
N THR A 553 -76.64 78.83 74.49
CA THR A 553 -77.28 80.10 74.87
C THR A 553 -77.41 81.11 73.72
N SER A 554 -76.98 80.75 72.51
CA SER A 554 -77.02 81.61 71.31
C SER A 554 -77.37 80.83 70.04
N SER A 555 -77.82 81.52 69.00
CA SER A 555 -78.51 80.97 67.82
C SER A 555 -77.64 80.22 66.80
N GLY A 556 -76.35 79.96 67.07
CA GLY A 556 -75.43 79.28 66.14
C GLY A 556 -74.65 78.11 66.75
N VAL A 557 -74.66 76.96 66.07
CA VAL A 557 -73.92 75.75 66.49
C VAL A 557 -72.68 75.55 65.61
N ASN A 558 -71.50 75.57 66.24
CA ASN A 558 -70.24 75.12 65.63
C ASN A 558 -69.97 73.67 66.02
N TRP A 559 -69.57 72.84 65.06
CA TRP A 559 -69.32 71.43 65.33
C TRP A 559 -68.11 70.89 64.57
N GLY A 560 -67.46 69.89 65.16
CA GLY A 560 -66.42 69.06 64.56
C GLY A 560 -66.66 67.59 64.88
N ILE A 561 -66.59 66.74 63.87
CA ILE A 561 -66.76 65.29 63.95
C ILE A 561 -65.50 64.64 63.41
N HIS A 562 -64.85 63.84 64.24
CA HIS A 562 -63.85 62.87 63.78
C HIS A 562 -64.54 61.51 63.67
N TRP A 563 -64.27 60.78 62.61
CA TRP A 563 -64.95 59.52 62.34
C TRP A 563 -64.00 58.43 61.89
N LEU A 564 -64.42 57.21 62.17
CA LEU A 564 -63.77 55.97 61.80
C LEU A 564 -64.81 55.04 61.17
N ALA A 565 -64.63 54.67 59.91
CA ALA A 565 -65.43 53.68 59.20
C ALA A 565 -64.65 52.37 59.13
N ILE A 566 -65.21 51.32 59.71
CA ILE A 566 -64.62 49.99 59.80
C ILE A 566 -65.42 49.04 58.92
N TYR A 567 -64.77 48.37 57.98
CA TYR A 567 -65.41 47.39 57.10
C TYR A 567 -64.52 46.16 56.90
N GLY A 568 -65.13 44.98 56.86
CA GLY A 568 -64.44 43.76 56.43
C GLY A 568 -64.45 43.65 54.90
N SER A 569 -63.46 42.95 54.36
CA SER A 569 -63.50 42.48 52.96
C SER A 569 -64.63 41.48 52.73
#